data_AF-A0A1G1MLI6-F1
#
_entry.id   AF-A0A1G1MLI6-F1
#
_cell.length_a   1.000
_cell.length_b   1.000
_cell.length_c   1.000
_cell.angle_alpha   90.00
_cell.angle_beta   90.00
_cell.angle_gamma   90.00
#
_symmetry.space_group_name_H-M   'P 1'
#
loop_
_entity.id
_entity.type
_entity.pdbx_description
1 polymer ?
#
loop_
_entity_poly.entity_id
_entity_poly.type
_entity_poly.pdbx_seq_one_letter_code
_entity_poly.pdbx_strand_id
1 'polypeptide(L)'
;MGERPRYLRRRLLVEPTYQLSFFFKLLSAIVAVGFLSAFLAIAITMRNLARPEAMEQPLLHGALIGILLALFINLIIAIPIAYYIGLRQSHRIVGPLGRMMRSLEAIGRGESANGLSLRKSDVLKAIEGAINQMARDIERRLQKPPRSE
;
A
#
# COMPACT_ATOMS: atom_id res chain seq x y z
N MET A 1 -17.85 42.84 1.36
CA MET A 1 -16.80 42.30 0.46
C MET A 1 -16.55 40.86 0.88
N GLY A 2 -17.01 39.89 0.08
CA GLY A 2 -16.91 38.47 0.40
C GLY A 2 -15.50 37.96 0.11
N GLU A 3 -14.76 37.59 1.15
CA GLU A 3 -13.52 36.84 0.98
C GLU A 3 -13.85 35.43 0.48
N ARG A 4 -13.51 35.16 -0.78
CA ARG A 4 -13.56 33.80 -1.34
C ARG A 4 -12.43 32.99 -0.72
N PRO A 5 -12.67 31.79 -0.19
CA PRO A 5 -11.61 30.99 0.41
C PRO A 5 -10.55 30.64 -0.65
N ARG A 6 -9.32 31.05 -0.32
CA ARG A 6 -8.06 30.89 -1.06
C ARG A 6 -7.84 29.41 -1.37
N TYR A 7 -7.80 29.07 -2.66
CA TYR A 7 -7.54 27.76 -3.25
C TYR A 7 -6.77 26.77 -2.35
N LEU A 8 -7.45 25.68 -1.93
CA LEU A 8 -6.80 24.49 -1.37
C LEU A 8 -5.87 23.88 -2.41
N ARG A 9 -4.55 24.03 -2.24
CA ARG A 9 -3.55 23.32 -3.05
C ARG A 9 -3.85 21.82 -2.96
N ARG A 10 -4.34 21.23 -4.05
CA ARG A 10 -4.41 19.77 -4.23
C ARG A 10 -2.98 19.24 -4.35
N ARG A 11 -2.33 18.97 -3.21
CA ARG A 11 -1.17 18.08 -3.20
C ARG A 11 -1.70 16.67 -3.47
N LEU A 12 -1.64 16.25 -4.73
CA LEU A 12 -2.04 14.90 -5.18
C LEU A 12 -1.20 13.80 -4.52
N LEU A 13 -0.07 14.17 -3.90
CA LEU A 13 0.86 13.31 -3.17
C LEU A 13 0.88 13.71 -1.70
N VAL A 14 0.19 12.94 -0.86
CA VAL A 14 0.10 13.15 0.59
C VAL A 14 1.36 12.63 1.30
N GLU A 15 1.98 11.53 0.79
CA GLU A 15 3.33 11.08 1.19
C GLU A 15 4.02 10.30 0.02
N PRO A 16 4.94 10.92 -0.74
CA PRO A 16 5.53 10.31 -1.94
C PRO A 16 6.41 9.09 -1.61
N THR A 17 7.01 9.04 -0.43
CA THR A 17 7.84 7.92 0.04
C THR A 17 7.06 6.62 0.18
N TYR A 18 5.79 6.71 0.55
CA TYR A 18 4.92 5.54 0.71
C TYR A 18 4.48 4.97 -0.64
N GLN A 19 4.00 5.84 -1.54
CA GLN A 19 3.54 5.43 -2.87
C GLN A 19 4.69 4.86 -3.70
N LEU A 20 5.87 5.50 -3.67
CA LEU A 20 7.07 4.96 -4.33
C LEU A 20 7.51 3.63 -3.70
N SER A 21 7.54 3.51 -2.37
CA SER A 21 7.96 2.26 -1.73
C SER A 21 7.03 1.09 -2.06
N PHE A 22 5.73 1.33 -2.16
CA PHE A 22 4.75 0.31 -2.57
C PHE A 22 4.91 -0.03 -4.05
N PHE A 23 4.97 1.00 -4.91
CA PHE A 23 5.15 0.84 -6.34
C PHE A 23 6.42 0.05 -6.67
N PHE A 24 7.57 0.42 -6.10
CA PHE A 24 8.83 -0.29 -6.34
C PHE A 24 8.83 -1.72 -5.82
N LYS A 25 8.16 -2.03 -4.69
CA LYS A 25 8.04 -3.42 -4.21
C LYS A 25 7.19 -4.28 -5.14
N LEU A 26 6.04 -3.75 -5.57
CA LEU A 26 5.19 -4.41 -6.55
C LEU A 26 5.92 -4.60 -7.88
N LEU A 27 6.56 -3.55 -8.38
CA LEU A 27 7.33 -3.58 -9.61
C LEU A 27 8.46 -4.61 -9.52
N SER A 28 9.24 -4.60 -8.43
CA SER A 28 10.30 -5.59 -8.22
C SER A 28 9.78 -7.02 -8.16
N ALA A 29 8.61 -7.23 -7.55
CA ALA A 29 7.99 -8.55 -7.48
C ALA A 29 7.54 -9.02 -8.86
N ILE A 30 6.89 -8.15 -9.64
CA ILE A 30 6.48 -8.45 -11.03
C ILE A 30 7.69 -8.74 -11.91
N VAL A 31 8.74 -7.92 -11.81
CA VAL A 31 9.98 -8.11 -12.58
C VAL A 31 10.66 -9.43 -12.19
N ALA A 32 10.77 -9.74 -10.89
CA ALA A 32 11.37 -10.99 -10.43
C ALA A 32 10.60 -12.22 -10.93
N VAL A 33 9.27 -12.18 -10.87
CA VAL A 33 8.38 -13.22 -11.43
C VAL A 33 8.58 -13.34 -12.94
N GLY A 34 8.66 -12.21 -13.66
CA GLY A 34 8.93 -12.20 -15.11
C GLY A 34 10.27 -12.86 -15.47
N PHE A 35 11.35 -12.52 -14.75
CA PHE A 35 12.66 -13.16 -14.92
C PHE A 35 12.61 -14.67 -14.63
N LEU A 36 11.94 -15.07 -13.55
CA LEU A 36 11.76 -16.48 -13.22
C LEU A 36 10.99 -17.22 -14.33
N SER A 37 9.95 -16.59 -14.89
CA SER A 37 9.21 -17.13 -16.04
C SER A 37 10.08 -17.33 -17.28
N ALA A 38 10.86 -16.32 -17.65
CA ALA A 38 11.76 -16.39 -18.79
C ALA A 38 12.81 -17.49 -18.59
N PHE A 39 13.39 -17.57 -17.40
CA PHE A 39 14.38 -18.59 -17.05
C PHE A 39 13.80 -20.01 -17.13
N LEU A 40 12.63 -20.25 -16.54
CA LEU A 40 11.97 -21.56 -16.60
C LEU A 40 11.58 -21.95 -18.03
N ALA A 41 11.06 -21.01 -18.82
CA ALA A 41 10.70 -21.26 -20.22
C ALA A 41 11.94 -21.67 -21.04
N ILE A 42 13.08 -20.99 -20.88
CA ILE A 42 14.35 -21.35 -21.52
C ILE A 42 14.83 -22.72 -21.05
N ALA A 43 14.82 -22.98 -19.74
CA ALA A 43 15.28 -24.25 -19.18
C ALA A 43 14.44 -25.44 -19.67
N ILE A 44 13.12 -25.30 -19.72
CA ILE A 44 12.20 -26.34 -20.23
C ILE A 44 12.42 -26.55 -21.73
N THR A 45 12.55 -25.46 -22.50
CA THR A 45 12.82 -25.51 -23.95
C THR A 45 14.13 -26.24 -24.24
N MET A 46 15.22 -25.87 -23.56
CA MET A 46 16.53 -26.54 -23.70
C MET A 46 16.48 -28.02 -23.33
N ARG A 47 15.75 -28.38 -22.26
CA ARG A 47 15.55 -29.79 -21.87
C ARG A 47 14.83 -30.59 -22.96
N ASN A 48 13.88 -29.98 -23.65
CA ASN A 48 13.10 -30.62 -24.70
C ASN A 48 13.90 -30.74 -26.01
N LEU A 49 14.73 -29.75 -26.36
CA LEU A 49 15.62 -29.82 -27.53
C LEU A 49 16.70 -30.90 -27.38
N ALA A 50 17.14 -31.19 -26.17
CA ALA A 50 18.13 -32.24 -25.90
C ALA A 50 17.58 -33.67 -26.09
N ARG A 51 16.29 -33.85 -26.38
CA ARG A 51 15.68 -35.16 -26.64
C ARG A 51 15.68 -35.46 -28.16
N PRO A 52 16.28 -36.57 -28.62
CA PRO A 52 16.43 -36.89 -30.05
C PRO A 52 15.13 -37.01 -30.87
N GLU A 53 13.98 -37.20 -30.21
CA GLU A 53 12.68 -37.43 -30.83
C GLU A 53 11.94 -36.14 -31.25
N ALA A 54 12.59 -34.98 -31.11
CA ALA A 54 11.92 -33.67 -31.13
C ALA A 54 11.74 -33.00 -32.51
N MET A 55 12.11 -33.64 -33.63
CA MET A 55 12.18 -32.98 -34.94
C MET A 55 10.86 -32.90 -35.74
N GLU A 56 9.79 -33.59 -35.33
CA GLU A 56 8.55 -33.74 -36.13
C GLU A 56 7.33 -33.00 -35.51
N GLN A 57 7.35 -31.66 -35.48
CA GLN A 57 6.31 -30.80 -34.87
C GLN A 57 6.16 -30.73 -33.31
N PRO A 58 6.86 -31.49 -32.42
CA PRO A 58 6.70 -31.35 -30.98
C PRO A 58 7.47 -30.16 -30.40
N LEU A 59 8.34 -29.50 -31.17
CA LEU A 59 9.09 -28.33 -30.70
C LEU A 59 8.15 -27.18 -30.34
N LEU A 60 7.14 -26.93 -31.19
CA LEU A 60 6.17 -25.84 -30.99
C LEU A 60 5.20 -26.17 -29.85
N HIS A 61 4.70 -27.41 -29.80
CA HIS A 61 3.83 -27.89 -28.71
C HIS A 61 4.54 -27.97 -27.36
N GLY A 62 5.78 -28.47 -27.33
CA GLY A 62 6.60 -28.56 -26.11
C GLY A 62 7.02 -27.19 -25.58
N ALA A 63 7.32 -26.24 -26.46
CA ALA A 63 7.57 -24.86 -26.08
C ALA A 63 6.31 -24.20 -25.51
N LEU A 64 5.15 -24.38 -26.15
CA LEU A 64 3.87 -23.86 -25.66
C LEU A 64 3.51 -24.41 -24.27
N ILE A 65 3.65 -25.73 -24.07
CA ILE A 65 3.40 -26.37 -22.77
C ILE A 65 4.40 -25.85 -21.73
N GLY A 66 5.68 -25.70 -22.08
CA GLY A 66 6.69 -25.16 -21.17
C GLY A 66 6.41 -23.72 -20.75
N ILE A 67 5.96 -22.88 -21.69
CA ILE A 67 5.52 -21.51 -21.43
C ILE A 67 4.28 -21.49 -20.54
N LEU A 68 3.25 -22.30 -20.83
CA LEU A 68 2.04 -22.39 -20.00
C LEU A 68 2.38 -22.83 -18.56
N LEU A 69 3.24 -23.84 -18.41
CA LEU A 69 3.64 -24.35 -17.10
C LEU A 69 4.44 -23.31 -16.32
N ALA A 70 5.36 -22.61 -16.98
CA ALA A 70 6.12 -21.50 -16.38
C ALA A 70 5.20 -20.36 -15.95
N LEU A 71 4.24 -19.95 -16.79
CA LEU A 71 3.25 -18.92 -16.45
C LEU A 71 2.38 -19.35 -15.27
N PHE A 72 1.94 -20.61 -15.24
CA PHE A 72 1.10 -21.15 -14.16
C PHE A 72 1.83 -21.15 -12.82
N ILE A 73 3.08 -21.64 -12.78
CA ILE A 73 3.93 -21.60 -11.58
C ILE A 73 4.13 -20.15 -11.12
N ASN A 74 4.38 -19.23 -12.06
CA ASN A 74 4.53 -17.82 -11.75
C ASN A 74 3.27 -17.19 -11.17
N LEU A 75 2.09 -17.53 -11.70
CA LEU A 75 0.82 -17.03 -11.16
C LEU A 75 0.60 -17.51 -9.72
N ILE A 76 0.88 -18.78 -9.45
CA ILE A 76 0.79 -19.37 -8.11
C ILE A 76 1.75 -18.68 -7.13
N ILE A 77 2.92 -18.23 -7.57
CA ILE A 77 3.90 -17.53 -6.71
C ILE A 77 3.57 -16.04 -6.58
N ALA A 78 3.20 -15.39 -7.67
CA ALA A 78 2.97 -13.95 -7.72
C ALA A 78 1.73 -13.53 -6.92
N ILE A 79 0.63 -14.31 -6.99
CA ILE A 79 -0.62 -13.97 -6.29
C ILE A 79 -0.41 -13.88 -4.77
N PRO A 80 0.15 -14.88 -4.07
CA PRO A 80 0.41 -14.81 -2.64
C PRO A 80 1.37 -13.68 -2.27
N ILE A 81 2.41 -13.42 -3.07
CA ILE A 81 3.36 -12.33 -2.82
C ILE A 81 2.66 -10.98 -2.94
N ALA A 82 1.92 -10.75 -4.02
CA ALA A 82 1.17 -9.51 -4.24
C ALA A 82 0.11 -9.31 -3.14
N TYR A 83 -0.60 -10.38 -2.77
CA TYR A 83 -1.57 -10.36 -1.68
C TYR A 83 -0.90 -10.02 -0.34
N TYR A 84 0.22 -10.65 -0.01
CA TYR A 84 0.96 -10.39 1.23
C TYR A 84 1.48 -8.95 1.30
N ILE A 85 2.06 -8.45 0.20
CA ILE A 85 2.51 -7.06 0.10
C ILE A 85 1.32 -6.12 0.29
N GLY A 86 0.21 -6.36 -0.43
CA GLY A 86 -1.01 -5.56 -0.34
C GLY A 86 -1.61 -5.54 1.06
N LEU A 87 -1.73 -6.70 1.71
CA LEU A 87 -2.28 -6.84 3.07
C LEU A 87 -1.41 -6.11 4.10
N ARG A 88 -0.10 -6.35 4.08
CA ARG A 88 0.84 -5.67 4.99
C ARG A 88 0.80 -4.15 4.80
N GLN A 89 0.60 -3.71 3.56
CA GLN A 89 0.49 -2.30 3.23
C GLN A 89 -0.83 -1.70 3.72
N SER A 90 -1.95 -2.42 3.56
CA SER A 90 -3.27 -2.05 4.06
C SER A 90 -3.27 -1.85 5.58
N HIS A 91 -2.60 -2.72 6.34
CA HIS A 91 -2.51 -2.58 7.80
C HIS A 91 -1.84 -1.28 8.26
N ARG A 92 -0.92 -0.71 7.46
CA ARG A 92 -0.29 0.59 7.76
C ARG A 92 -1.24 1.78 7.62
N ILE A 93 -2.42 1.57 7.04
CA ILE A 93 -3.48 2.58 6.90
C ILE A 93 -4.63 2.27 7.86
N VAL A 94 -5.18 1.05 7.84
CA VAL A 94 -6.36 0.68 8.64
C VAL A 94 -6.09 0.79 10.15
N GLY A 95 -4.89 0.37 10.60
CA GLY A 95 -4.51 0.43 12.01
C GLY A 95 -4.49 1.85 12.61
N PRO A 96 -3.80 2.84 12.00
CA PRO A 96 -3.85 4.22 12.47
C PRO A 96 -5.24 4.86 12.29
N LEU A 97 -5.99 4.52 11.23
CA LEU A 97 -7.34 5.04 10.99
C LEU A 97 -8.29 4.72 12.16
N GLY A 98 -8.29 3.47 12.63
CA GLY A 98 -9.12 3.08 13.77
C GLY A 98 -8.75 3.79 15.08
N ARG A 99 -7.46 4.11 15.28
CA ARG A 99 -7.02 4.93 16.43
C ARG A 99 -7.46 6.39 16.31
N MET A 100 -7.37 6.95 15.11
CA MET A 100 -7.88 8.31 14.83
C MET A 100 -9.37 8.40 15.10
N MET A 101 -10.17 7.43 14.63
CA MET A 101 -11.62 7.44 14.82
C MET A 101 -12.01 7.44 16.30
N ARG A 102 -11.41 6.56 17.11
CA ARG A 102 -11.63 6.54 18.56
C ARG A 102 -11.22 7.84 19.25
N SER A 103 -10.13 8.46 18.82
CA SER A 103 -9.67 9.74 19.36
C SER A 103 -10.64 10.87 19.00
N LEU A 104 -11.10 10.93 17.76
CA LEU A 104 -12.09 11.93 17.33
C LEU A 104 -13.44 11.74 18.03
N GLU A 105 -13.90 10.51 18.23
CA GLU A 105 -15.10 10.22 18.99
C GLU A 105 -14.98 10.66 20.46
N ALA A 106 -13.83 10.43 21.10
CA ALA A 106 -13.57 10.90 22.46
C ALA A 106 -13.61 12.43 22.56
N ILE A 107 -12.94 13.13 21.63
CA ILE A 107 -13.00 14.60 21.52
C ILE A 107 -14.46 15.06 21.34
N GLY A 108 -15.23 14.38 20.49
CA GLY A 108 -16.64 14.70 20.23
C GLY A 108 -17.54 14.52 21.45
N ARG A 109 -17.19 13.62 22.37
CA ARG A 109 -17.88 13.43 23.66
C ARG A 109 -17.44 14.41 24.75
N GLY A 110 -16.47 15.29 24.47
CA GLY A 110 -15.90 16.20 25.47
C GLY A 110 -14.95 15.51 26.46
N GLU A 111 -14.54 14.27 26.18
CA GLU A 111 -13.49 13.60 26.96
C GLU A 111 -12.14 14.22 26.61
N SER A 112 -11.26 14.41 27.60
CA SER A 112 -9.89 14.86 27.35
C SER A 112 -9.20 13.77 26.54
N ALA A 113 -8.98 14.03 25.26
CA ALA A 113 -8.39 13.06 24.37
C ALA A 113 -6.92 12.89 24.74
N ASN A 114 -6.62 11.78 25.42
CA ASN A 114 -5.25 11.27 25.58
C ASN A 114 -4.58 11.35 24.20
N GLY A 115 -3.62 12.26 24.05
CA GLY A 115 -3.11 12.68 22.74
C GLY A 115 -2.92 11.50 21.79
N LEU A 116 -3.52 11.59 20.60
CA LEU A 116 -3.37 10.61 19.55
C LEU A 116 -1.88 10.36 19.32
N SER A 117 -1.46 9.10 19.36
CA SER A 117 -0.09 8.69 19.10
C SER A 117 -0.08 7.58 18.05
N LEU A 118 0.42 7.93 16.86
CA LEU A 118 0.64 7.06 15.71
C LEU A 118 2.09 6.62 15.65
N ARG A 119 2.36 5.46 15.04
CA ARG A 119 3.74 4.95 14.90
C ARG A 119 4.46 5.79 13.85
N LYS A 120 5.79 5.95 13.98
CA LYS A 120 6.60 6.68 12.99
C LYS A 120 6.46 6.14 11.56
N SER A 121 6.17 4.85 11.43
CA SER A 121 5.97 4.16 10.16
C SER A 121 4.53 4.20 9.64
N ASP A 122 3.58 4.82 10.35
CA ASP A 122 2.19 4.91 9.90
C ASP A 122 2.03 6.06 8.90
N VAL A 123 1.27 5.84 7.83
CA VAL A 123 1.05 6.83 6.74
C VAL A 123 0.37 8.10 7.24
N LEU A 124 -0.44 7.97 8.29
CA LEU A 124 -1.23 9.07 8.83
C LEU A 124 -0.49 9.82 9.95
N LYS A 125 0.80 9.52 10.19
CA LYS A 125 1.59 10.14 11.27
C LYS A 125 1.64 11.66 11.15
N ALA A 126 1.65 12.22 9.93
CA ALA A 126 1.61 13.66 9.72
C ALA A 126 0.32 14.33 10.24
N ILE A 127 -0.79 13.59 10.31
CA ILE A 127 -2.11 14.10 10.74
C ILE A 127 -2.22 14.15 12.27
N GLU A 128 -1.41 13.36 12.97
CA GLU A 128 -1.39 13.29 14.44
C GLU A 128 -1.27 14.67 15.11
N GLY A 129 -0.31 15.48 14.66
CA GLY A 129 -0.06 16.80 15.22
C GLY A 129 -1.27 17.72 15.09
N ALA A 130 -1.95 17.68 13.94
CA ALA A 130 -3.14 18.49 13.68
C ALA A 130 -4.32 18.08 14.57
N ILE A 131 -4.57 16.77 14.73
CA ILE A 131 -5.64 16.28 15.62
C ILE A 131 -5.37 16.64 17.08
N ASN A 132 -4.13 16.44 17.54
CA ASN A 132 -3.75 16.78 18.91
C ASN A 132 -3.82 18.28 19.19
N GLN A 133 -3.46 19.12 18.21
CA GLN A 133 -3.59 20.57 18.35
C GLN A 133 -5.06 20.99 18.42
N MET A 134 -5.91 20.43 17.55
CA MET A 134 -7.35 20.66 17.58
C MET A 134 -7.96 20.29 18.94
N ALA A 135 -7.63 19.12 19.48
CA ALA A 135 -8.12 18.69 20.79
C ALA A 135 -7.75 19.69 21.90
N ARG A 136 -6.49 20.12 21.95
CA ARG A 136 -6.00 21.10 22.94
C ARG A 136 -6.65 22.49 22.78
N ASP A 137 -6.99 22.89 21.56
CA ASP A 137 -7.64 24.17 21.31
C ASP A 137 -9.11 24.15 21.72
N ILE A 138 -9.80 23.02 21.51
CA ILE A 138 -11.17 22.80 21.99
C ILE A 138 -11.20 22.83 23.52
N GLU A 139 -10.33 22.07 24.18
CA GLU A 139 -10.24 22.00 25.64
C GLU A 139 -9.97 23.39 26.26
N ARG A 140 -9.04 24.16 25.69
CA ARG A 140 -8.76 25.53 26.13
C ARG A 140 -9.95 26.49 25.98
N ARG A 141 -10.79 26.30 24.96
CA ARG A 141 -12.00 27.11 24.77
C ARG A 141 -13.10 26.74 25.77
N LEU A 142 -13.23 25.45 26.10
CA LEU A 142 -14.19 24.98 27.10
C LEU A 142 -13.81 25.38 28.54
N GLN A 143 -12.50 25.52 28.83
CA GLN A 143 -12.01 25.95 30.14
C GLN A 143 -12.08 27.47 30.36
N LYS A 144 -12.17 28.30 29.31
CA LYS A 144 -12.36 29.74 29.47
C LYS A 144 -13.84 30.02 29.76
N PRO A 145 -14.18 30.73 30.85
CA PRO A 145 -15.56 31.13 31.09
C PRO A 145 -16.03 32.01 29.92
N PRO A 146 -17.33 31.94 29.54
CA PRO A 146 -17.87 32.84 28.53
C PRO A 146 -17.57 34.27 28.98
N ARG A 147 -17.03 35.10 28.06
CA ARG A 147 -16.92 36.53 28.31
C ARG A 147 -18.33 37.02 28.62
N SER A 148 -18.56 37.40 29.88
CA SER A 148 -19.72 38.19 30.27
C SER A 148 -19.59 39.54 29.56
N GLU A 149 -20.32 39.70 28.47
CA GLU A 149 -20.70 41.03 27.97
C GLU A 149 -21.86 41.57 28.81
#